data_AF-A0A9P6IU30-F1
#
_entry.id   AF-A0A9P6IU30-F1
#
_cell.length_a   1.000
_cell.length_b   1.000
_cell.length_c   1.000
_cell.angle_alpha   90.00
_cell.angle_beta   90.00
_cell.angle_gamma   90.00
#
_symmetry.space_group_name_H-M   'P 1'
#
loop_
_entity.id
_entity.type
_entity.pdbx_description
1 polymer ?
#
loop_
_entity_poly.entity_id
_entity_poly.type
_entity_poly.pdbx_seq_one_letter_code
_entity_poly.pdbx_strand_id
1 'polypeptide(L)'
;MANSSVKVYLDNQETPRPTVSTDSIKNTCYVIAKSSKVVDTLELFAAELGNHFVNTYDWVEKAHVTIIRHRWARMVINGKPHTHSFWRDGEETRQTDVFVKRQTNGRRMTEIKSAIAGLNVLKTTGSSFEDFVRDEYTTLAETKDRILSTIVDASWEFKIPTVATEQSLTILGQIPFNQIYDSVREVTCKTFAEDESASVQATLYKMAEECIHNWRWLERVSYALPNRHFFAVDLSYFRGTKNLQEHADVYQPLSDPSGLICATVARAPDTAAARL
;
A
#
# COMPACT_ATOMS: atom_id res chain seq x y z
N MET A 1 12.34 -7.04 43.57
CA MET A 1 12.92 -8.27 43.00
C MET A 1 13.78 -7.86 41.81
N ALA A 2 15.07 -8.22 41.81
CA ALA A 2 15.98 -7.87 40.73
C ALA A 2 15.58 -8.66 39.47
N ASN A 3 15.06 -7.96 38.45
CA ASN A 3 14.73 -8.57 37.17
C ASN A 3 16.03 -8.86 36.42
N SER A 4 16.46 -10.13 36.41
CA SER A 4 17.49 -10.60 35.51
C SER A 4 16.96 -10.55 34.08
N SER A 5 17.38 -9.55 33.31
CA SER A 5 17.02 -9.41 31.90
C SER A 5 17.72 -10.48 31.05
N VAL A 6 16.97 -11.10 30.14
CA VAL A 6 17.51 -12.03 29.15
C VAL A 6 18.31 -11.23 28.11
N LYS A 7 19.55 -11.63 27.84
CA LYS A 7 20.55 -10.93 27.01
C LYS A 7 20.54 -11.54 25.61
N VAL A 8 20.65 -10.75 24.53
CA VAL A 8 20.44 -11.29 23.17
C VAL A 8 21.70 -11.30 22.31
N TYR A 9 22.58 -10.28 22.37
CA TYR A 9 23.87 -10.33 21.66
C TYR A 9 24.95 -9.54 22.43
N LEU A 10 26.11 -10.17 22.65
CA LEU A 10 27.33 -9.53 23.15
C LEU A 10 28.07 -8.97 21.95
N ASP A 11 28.00 -7.66 21.74
CA ASP A 11 28.86 -7.00 20.77
C ASP A 11 29.64 -5.92 21.52
N ASN A 12 30.86 -6.28 21.95
CA ASN A 12 31.95 -5.43 22.46
C ASN A 12 31.60 -4.17 23.29
N GLN A 13 30.48 -4.15 24.01
CA GLN A 13 30.02 -3.04 24.85
C GLN A 13 30.08 -3.46 26.32
N GLU A 14 30.69 -2.62 27.15
CA GLU A 14 30.96 -2.88 28.57
C GLU A 14 29.69 -2.90 29.46
N THR A 15 28.49 -2.61 28.92
CA THR A 15 27.23 -2.64 29.68
C THR A 15 26.08 -3.30 28.90
N PRO A 16 25.57 -4.46 29.34
CA PRO A 16 24.44 -5.15 28.70
C PRO A 16 23.12 -4.36 28.79
N ARG A 17 22.37 -4.23 27.69
CA ARG A 17 21.02 -3.64 27.66
C ARG A 17 19.94 -4.72 27.89
N PRO A 18 18.88 -4.45 28.66
CA PRO A 18 17.83 -5.43 28.93
C PRO A 18 16.88 -5.63 27.75
N THR A 19 16.31 -6.83 27.64
CA THR A 19 15.32 -7.17 26.59
C THR A 19 13.90 -6.94 27.09
N VAL A 20 13.09 -6.27 26.26
CA VAL A 20 11.63 -6.26 26.42
C VAL A 20 11.10 -7.59 25.85
N SER A 21 10.48 -8.41 26.69
CA SER A 21 9.99 -9.72 26.22
C SER A 21 8.95 -9.55 25.11
N THR A 22 8.96 -10.44 24.13
CA THR A 22 7.98 -10.41 23.02
C THR A 22 6.54 -10.58 23.52
N ASP A 23 6.35 -11.31 24.63
CA ASP A 23 5.05 -11.39 25.30
C ASP A 23 4.61 -10.04 25.88
N SER A 24 5.53 -9.29 26.49
CA SER A 24 5.26 -7.92 26.95
C SER A 24 4.90 -7.00 25.79
N ILE A 25 5.57 -7.11 24.63
CA ILE A 25 5.22 -6.34 23.42
C ILE A 25 3.79 -6.65 22.98
N LYS A 26 3.40 -7.94 22.91
CA LYS A 26 2.02 -8.37 22.60
C LYS A 26 1.01 -7.77 23.60
N ASN A 27 1.30 -7.84 24.90
CA ASN A 27 0.42 -7.30 25.94
C ASN A 27 0.27 -5.78 25.81
N THR A 28 1.37 -5.06 25.52
CA THR A 28 1.36 -3.62 25.24
C THR A 28 0.43 -3.29 24.07
N CYS A 29 0.45 -4.07 22.99
CA CYS A 29 -0.48 -3.87 21.86
C CYS A 29 -1.95 -3.94 22.30
N TYR A 30 -2.32 -4.92 23.13
CA TYR A 30 -3.69 -5.04 23.65
C TYR A 30 -4.08 -3.88 24.57
N VAL A 31 -3.19 -3.51 25.50
CA VAL A 31 -3.45 -2.46 26.48
C VAL A 31 -3.62 -1.11 25.78
N ILE A 32 -2.72 -0.76 24.85
CA ILE A 32 -2.80 0.51 24.13
C ILE A 32 -4.01 0.51 23.19
N ALA A 33 -4.31 -0.58 22.49
CA ALA A 33 -5.52 -0.67 21.66
C ALA A 33 -6.80 -0.41 22.46
N LYS A 34 -6.86 -0.88 23.73
CA LYS A 34 -8.02 -0.69 24.59
C LYS A 34 -8.22 0.77 25.03
N SER A 35 -7.15 1.54 25.20
CA SER A 35 -7.21 2.92 25.68
C SER A 35 -7.07 3.98 24.59
N SER A 36 -6.58 3.60 23.41
CA SER A 36 -6.31 4.52 22.31
C SER A 36 -7.60 5.14 21.78
N LYS A 37 -7.55 6.45 21.53
CA LYS A 37 -8.62 7.21 20.89
C LYS A 37 -8.51 7.23 19.37
N VAL A 38 -7.42 6.69 18.83
CA VAL A 38 -7.06 6.77 17.41
C VAL A 38 -6.87 5.38 16.78
N VAL A 39 -7.28 4.32 17.47
CA VAL A 39 -7.11 2.91 17.06
C VAL A 39 -7.64 2.62 15.64
N ASP A 40 -8.69 3.34 15.21
CA ASP A 40 -9.29 3.19 13.87
C ASP A 40 -8.49 3.87 12.75
N THR A 41 -7.48 4.69 13.08
CA THR A 41 -6.56 5.33 12.14
C THR A 41 -5.19 4.67 12.28
N LEU A 42 -4.91 3.73 11.38
CA LEU A 42 -3.76 2.81 11.43
C LEU A 42 -2.44 3.55 11.68
N GLU A 43 -2.20 4.63 10.95
CA GLU A 43 -0.97 5.41 10.98
C GLU A 43 -0.75 6.06 12.35
N LEU A 44 -1.81 6.62 12.94
CA LEU A 44 -1.77 7.23 14.26
C LEU A 44 -1.59 6.19 15.36
N PHE A 45 -2.30 5.06 15.27
CA PHE A 45 -2.19 3.98 16.23
C PHE A 45 -0.81 3.31 16.20
N ALA A 46 -0.26 3.06 15.01
CA ALA A 46 1.10 2.56 14.84
C ALA A 46 2.15 3.54 15.40
N ALA A 47 1.96 4.84 15.17
CA ALA A 47 2.81 5.87 15.76
C ALA A 47 2.68 5.95 17.30
N GLU A 48 1.50 5.74 17.87
CA GLU A 48 1.27 5.67 19.31
C GLU A 48 2.01 4.48 19.93
N LEU A 49 1.90 3.29 19.32
CA LEU A 49 2.65 2.09 19.72
C LEU A 49 4.17 2.32 19.63
N GLY A 50 4.66 2.84 18.50
CA GLY A 50 6.09 3.09 18.30
C GLY A 50 6.65 4.12 19.29
N ASN A 51 5.91 5.20 19.54
CA ASN A 51 6.30 6.20 20.54
C ASN A 51 6.30 5.62 21.96
N HIS A 52 5.35 4.73 22.31
CA HIS A 52 5.35 4.08 23.62
C HIS A 52 6.68 3.36 23.87
N PHE A 53 7.10 2.47 22.98
CA PHE A 53 8.35 1.72 23.18
C PHE A 53 9.57 2.63 23.29
N VAL A 54 9.68 3.61 22.40
CA VAL A 54 10.84 4.52 22.39
C VAL A 54 10.84 5.46 23.59
N ASN A 55 9.68 5.83 24.15
CA ASN A 55 9.58 6.69 25.33
C ASN A 55 9.71 5.93 26.66
N THR A 56 9.27 4.67 26.71
CA THR A 56 9.28 3.85 27.93
C THR A 56 10.65 3.24 28.21
N TYR A 57 11.40 2.90 27.16
CA TYR A 57 12.69 2.22 27.28
C TYR A 57 13.80 3.09 26.68
N ASP A 58 14.61 3.74 27.52
CA ASP A 58 15.62 4.72 27.06
C ASP A 58 16.70 4.12 26.14
N TRP A 59 16.94 2.81 26.22
CA TRP A 59 17.89 2.11 25.35
C TRP A 59 17.29 1.68 24.00
N VAL A 60 15.97 1.84 23.81
CA VAL A 60 15.28 1.58 22.55
C VAL A 60 15.34 2.85 21.70
N GLU A 61 16.15 2.80 20.65
CA GLU A 61 16.38 3.96 19.78
C GLU A 61 15.32 4.09 18.68
N LYS A 62 14.73 2.96 18.28
CA LYS A 62 13.84 2.83 17.12
C LYS A 62 12.75 1.81 17.41
N ALA A 63 11.54 2.07 16.92
CA ALA A 63 10.45 1.10 16.86
C ALA A 63 9.87 1.08 15.45
N HIS A 64 9.64 -0.11 14.91
CA HIS A 64 8.98 -0.32 13.62
C HIS A 64 7.68 -1.07 13.88
N VAL A 65 6.56 -0.50 13.43
CA VAL A 65 5.22 -1.05 13.63
C VAL A 65 4.52 -1.17 12.29
N THR A 66 4.21 -2.41 11.90
CA THR A 66 3.38 -2.71 10.73
C THR A 66 1.98 -3.10 11.20
N ILE A 67 0.95 -2.52 10.59
CA ILE A 67 -0.45 -2.88 10.84
C ILE A 67 -1.12 -3.24 9.52
N ILE A 68 -1.74 -4.42 9.49
CA ILE A 68 -2.58 -4.89 8.37
C ILE A 68 -4.02 -4.90 8.83
N ARG A 69 -4.87 -4.10 8.18
CA ARG A 69 -6.32 -4.07 8.42
C ARG A 69 -7.04 -4.90 7.38
N HIS A 70 -7.76 -5.89 7.89
CA HIS A 70 -8.71 -6.70 7.15
C HIS A 70 -10.07 -6.00 7.09
N ARG A 71 -10.64 -5.84 5.88
CA ARG A 71 -11.95 -5.21 5.67
C ARG A 71 -13.16 -6.06 6.09
N TRP A 72 -13.90 -5.62 7.11
CA TRP A 72 -15.20 -6.20 7.47
C TRP A 72 -16.32 -5.28 6.97
N ALA A 73 -16.94 -5.65 5.85
CA ALA A 73 -18.04 -4.89 5.28
C ALA A 73 -19.34 -5.17 6.03
N ARG A 74 -20.08 -4.11 6.40
CA ARG A 74 -21.38 -4.24 7.08
C ARG A 74 -22.41 -4.82 6.11
N MET A 75 -23.11 -5.86 6.52
CA MET A 75 -24.15 -6.47 5.69
C MET A 75 -25.33 -5.50 5.50
N VAL A 76 -25.93 -5.49 4.30
CA VAL A 76 -27.14 -4.73 4.00
C VAL A 76 -28.31 -5.69 3.82
N ILE A 77 -29.32 -5.62 4.70
CA ILE A 77 -30.50 -6.49 4.70
C ILE A 77 -31.72 -5.60 4.43
N ASN A 78 -32.47 -5.90 3.37
CA ASN A 78 -33.64 -5.12 2.94
C ASN A 78 -33.33 -3.61 2.78
N GLY A 79 -32.17 -3.30 2.17
CA GLY A 79 -31.71 -1.93 1.95
C GLY A 79 -31.19 -1.19 3.20
N LYS A 80 -31.09 -1.84 4.36
CA LYS A 80 -30.61 -1.23 5.61
C LYS A 80 -29.33 -1.89 6.13
N PRO A 81 -28.33 -1.12 6.60
CA PRO A 81 -27.15 -1.70 7.23
C PRO A 81 -27.50 -2.46 8.51
N HIS A 82 -27.04 -3.71 8.62
CA HIS A 82 -27.25 -4.54 9.80
C HIS A 82 -26.46 -3.99 11.01
N THR A 83 -26.99 -4.11 12.22
CA THR A 83 -26.40 -3.47 13.41
C THR A 83 -25.10 -4.12 13.87
N HIS A 84 -24.92 -5.42 13.63
CA HIS A 84 -23.79 -6.18 14.17
C HIS A 84 -23.28 -7.33 13.28
N SER A 85 -23.66 -7.38 12.01
CA SER A 85 -23.23 -8.45 11.09
C SER A 85 -22.40 -7.91 9.95
N PHE A 86 -21.30 -8.61 9.67
CA PHE A 86 -20.27 -8.21 8.71
C PHE A 86 -19.81 -9.42 7.89
N TRP A 87 -19.27 -9.17 6.70
CA TRP A 87 -18.64 -10.18 5.86
C TRP A 87 -17.26 -9.73 5.37
N ARG A 88 -16.42 -10.70 4.98
CA ARG A 88 -15.12 -10.46 4.35
C ARG A 88 -15.36 -10.16 2.87
N ASP A 89 -15.37 -8.88 2.53
CA ASP A 89 -15.62 -8.43 1.17
C ASP A 89 -14.28 -8.25 0.43
N GLY A 90 -13.82 -9.34 -0.19
CA GLY A 90 -12.54 -9.42 -0.88
C GLY A 90 -11.32 -9.58 0.04
N GLU A 91 -10.17 -9.80 -0.61
CA GLU A 91 -8.87 -10.02 0.04
C GLU A 91 -8.03 -8.74 0.16
N GLU A 92 -8.53 -7.61 -0.34
CA GLU A 92 -7.90 -6.30 -0.20
C GLU A 92 -7.63 -5.98 1.28
N THR A 93 -6.43 -5.49 1.57
CA THR A 93 -6.03 -4.98 2.88
C THR A 93 -5.57 -3.54 2.81
N ARG A 94 -5.86 -2.78 3.87
CA ARG A 94 -5.21 -1.49 4.14
C ARG A 94 -4.05 -1.74 5.08
N GLN A 95 -2.87 -1.22 4.77
CA GLN A 95 -1.66 -1.44 5.56
C GLN A 95 -0.99 -0.12 5.90
N THR A 96 -0.24 -0.12 7.01
CA THR A 96 0.76 0.93 7.28
C THR A 96 2.01 0.33 7.88
N ASP A 97 3.15 0.90 7.52
CA ASP A 97 4.46 0.70 8.13
C ASP A 97 4.90 2.04 8.73
N VAL A 98 5.09 2.06 10.05
CA VAL A 98 5.49 3.27 10.79
C VAL A 98 6.81 3.02 11.50
N PHE A 99 7.80 3.83 11.16
CA PHE A 99 9.12 3.81 11.78
C PHE A 99 9.30 5.06 12.66
N VAL A 100 9.48 4.84 13.95
CA VAL A 100 9.63 5.88 14.98
C VAL A 100 11.06 5.85 15.50
N LYS A 101 11.81 6.94 15.34
CA LYS A 101 13.23 7.03 15.74
C LYS A 101 13.49 8.18 16.72
N ARG A 102 14.24 7.90 17.78
CA ARG A 102 14.77 8.92 18.70
C ARG A 102 15.94 9.65 18.04
N GLN A 103 15.93 10.97 18.12
CA GLN A 103 17.06 11.82 17.75
C GLN A 103 17.76 12.33 19.02
N THR A 104 19.05 12.65 18.91
CA THR A 104 19.90 13.04 20.04
C THR A 104 19.56 14.39 20.67
N ASN A 105 18.74 15.21 20.00
CA ASN A 105 18.36 16.57 20.40
C ASN A 105 16.93 16.68 20.94
N GLY A 106 16.39 15.60 21.52
CA GLY A 106 15.01 15.59 22.03
C GLY A 106 13.93 15.62 20.93
N ARG A 107 14.32 15.39 19.66
CA ARG A 107 13.40 15.35 18.53
C ARG A 107 12.98 13.92 18.19
N ARG A 108 11.88 13.84 17.46
CA ARG A 108 11.27 12.64 16.93
C ARG A 108 11.25 12.68 15.41
N MET A 109 11.82 11.65 14.80
CA MET A 109 11.68 11.37 13.37
C MET A 109 10.68 10.23 13.22
N THR A 110 9.69 10.42 12.37
CA THR A 110 8.68 9.40 12.06
C THR A 110 8.54 9.29 10.56
N GLU A 111 8.73 8.09 10.03
CA GLU A 111 8.49 7.75 8.63
C GLU A 111 7.22 6.90 8.57
N ILE A 112 6.32 7.22 7.66
CA ILE A 112 5.06 6.51 7.47
C ILE A 112 4.95 6.13 6.01
N LYS A 113 4.66 4.86 5.77
CA LYS A 113 4.19 4.33 4.50
C LYS A 113 2.81 3.73 4.73
N SER A 114 1.86 4.04 3.87
CA SER A 114 0.56 3.37 3.86
C SER A 114 0.35 2.67 2.52
N ALA A 115 -0.52 1.65 2.51
CA ALA A 115 -0.75 0.86 1.31
C ALA A 115 -2.17 0.30 1.22
N ILE A 116 -2.60 0.10 -0.03
CA ILE A 116 -3.62 -0.87 -0.42
C ILE A 116 -2.86 -2.06 -0.99
N ALA A 117 -3.14 -3.26 -0.50
CA ALA A 117 -2.55 -4.48 -1.04
C ALA A 117 -3.66 -5.47 -1.40
N GLY A 118 -3.53 -6.12 -2.56
CA GLY A 118 -4.46 -7.17 -2.98
C GLY A 118 -5.77 -6.69 -3.60
N LEU A 119 -5.86 -5.46 -4.12
CA LEU A 119 -7.08 -4.97 -4.78
C LEU A 119 -7.20 -5.56 -6.20
N ASN A 120 -8.00 -6.62 -6.35
CA ASN A 120 -8.19 -7.31 -7.61
C ASN A 120 -9.23 -6.61 -8.51
N VAL A 121 -8.83 -6.21 -9.71
CA VAL A 121 -9.67 -5.48 -10.68
C VAL A 121 -9.55 -6.06 -12.09
N LEU A 122 -10.60 -5.89 -12.90
CA LEU A 122 -10.67 -6.33 -14.29
C LEU A 122 -11.54 -5.37 -15.10
N LYS A 123 -11.09 -5.00 -16.30
CA LYS A 123 -11.90 -4.38 -17.36
C LYS A 123 -11.85 -5.25 -18.61
N THR A 124 -12.98 -5.38 -19.29
CA THR A 124 -13.16 -6.32 -20.41
C THR A 124 -12.84 -5.73 -21.78
N THR A 125 -12.68 -4.41 -21.85
CA THR A 125 -12.35 -3.62 -23.05
C THR A 125 -11.68 -2.32 -22.60
N GLY A 126 -11.30 -1.45 -23.54
CA GLY A 126 -10.70 -0.14 -23.27
C GLY A 126 -9.26 -0.22 -22.78
N SER A 127 -8.56 -1.28 -23.19
CA SER A 127 -7.11 -1.42 -23.05
C SER A 127 -6.53 -1.88 -24.37
N SER A 128 -5.47 -1.21 -24.81
CA SER A 128 -4.69 -1.58 -25.98
C SER A 128 -3.24 -1.86 -25.58
N PHE A 129 -2.49 -2.42 -26.53
CA PHE A 129 -1.03 -2.52 -26.46
C PHE A 129 -0.48 -2.68 -27.87
N GLU A 130 0.04 -1.57 -28.40
CA GLU A 130 0.51 -1.40 -29.77
C GLU A 130 1.82 -0.61 -29.75
N ASP A 131 2.50 -0.52 -30.90
CA ASP A 131 3.72 0.28 -31.12
C ASP A 131 4.88 -0.07 -30.17
N PHE A 132 4.91 -1.30 -29.65
CA PHE A 132 6.05 -1.79 -28.87
C PHE A 132 7.21 -2.23 -29.78
N VAL A 133 8.42 -2.22 -29.22
CA VAL A 133 9.63 -2.62 -29.94
C VAL A 133 9.47 -4.05 -30.48
N ARG A 134 9.83 -4.23 -31.76
CA ARG A 134 9.84 -5.53 -32.42
C ARG A 134 11.26 -5.90 -32.83
N ASP A 135 11.71 -7.04 -32.33
CA ASP A 135 13.02 -7.62 -32.62
C ASP A 135 12.87 -9.13 -32.90
N GLU A 136 13.99 -9.84 -33.01
CA GLU A 136 14.03 -11.29 -33.26
C GLU A 136 13.40 -12.15 -32.16
N TYR A 137 13.08 -11.59 -30.98
CA TYR A 137 12.45 -12.28 -29.86
C TYR A 137 10.94 -12.02 -29.74
N THR A 138 10.37 -11.18 -30.62
CA THR A 138 9.01 -10.66 -30.47
C THR A 138 7.97 -11.50 -31.22
N THR A 139 7.22 -12.33 -30.49
CA THR A 139 6.07 -13.09 -31.04
C THR A 139 4.71 -12.47 -30.74
N LEU A 140 4.65 -11.53 -29.81
CA LEU A 140 3.41 -10.89 -29.39
C LEU A 140 2.78 -10.10 -30.55
N ALA A 141 1.50 -10.38 -30.80
CA ALA A 141 0.67 -9.59 -31.69
C ALA A 141 0.21 -8.31 -30.99
N GLU A 142 0.17 -7.22 -31.73
CA GLU A 142 -0.43 -5.97 -31.26
C GLU A 142 -1.94 -6.15 -31.08
N THR A 143 -2.52 -5.39 -30.16
CA THR A 143 -3.97 -5.40 -29.97
C THR A 143 -4.52 -4.02 -29.66
N LYS A 144 -5.60 -3.67 -30.36
CA LYS A 144 -6.37 -2.44 -30.16
C LYS A 144 -7.36 -2.54 -29.02
N ASP A 145 -7.75 -3.76 -28.66
CA ASP A 145 -8.64 -4.03 -27.55
C ASP A 145 -8.30 -5.35 -26.87
N ARG A 146 -8.23 -5.36 -25.54
CA ARG A 146 -7.96 -6.54 -24.74
C ARG A 146 -8.55 -6.41 -23.34
N ILE A 147 -8.74 -7.55 -22.69
CA ILE A 147 -8.94 -7.63 -21.25
C ILE A 147 -7.68 -7.12 -20.54
N LEU A 148 -7.88 -6.28 -19.52
CA LEU A 148 -6.85 -5.92 -18.56
C LEU A 148 -7.31 -6.33 -17.17
N SER A 149 -6.51 -7.15 -16.49
CA SER A 149 -6.74 -7.53 -15.09
C SER A 149 -5.44 -7.41 -14.30
N THR A 150 -5.55 -6.94 -13.06
CA THR A 150 -4.41 -6.79 -12.16
C THR A 150 -4.82 -6.95 -10.70
N ILE A 151 -3.84 -7.21 -9.85
CA ILE A 151 -3.97 -7.14 -8.39
C ILE A 151 -3.17 -5.92 -7.97
N VAL A 152 -3.86 -4.83 -7.64
CA VAL A 152 -3.23 -3.57 -7.31
C VAL A 152 -2.61 -3.64 -5.93
N ASP A 153 -1.28 -3.46 -5.90
CA ASP A 153 -0.53 -3.06 -4.73
C ASP A 153 -0.10 -1.61 -4.90
N ALA A 154 -0.75 -0.70 -4.18
CA ALA A 154 -0.47 0.73 -4.18
C ALA A 154 0.06 1.14 -2.81
N SER A 155 1.14 1.91 -2.76
CA SER A 155 1.69 2.43 -1.50
C SER A 155 2.14 3.87 -1.63
N TRP A 156 2.10 4.61 -0.53
CA TRP A 156 2.50 6.01 -0.51
C TRP A 156 3.24 6.36 0.78
N GLU A 157 4.24 7.22 0.63
CA GLU A 157 5.10 7.70 1.71
C GLU A 157 4.76 9.16 2.02
N PHE A 158 4.72 9.49 3.31
CA PHE A 158 4.33 10.82 3.77
C PHE A 158 5.53 11.73 3.99
N LYS A 159 5.39 13.01 3.61
CA LYS A 159 6.30 14.09 3.94
C LYS A 159 6.08 14.53 5.39
N ILE A 160 6.83 13.96 6.32
CA ILE A 160 6.71 14.25 7.76
C ILE A 160 7.99 14.94 8.25
N PRO A 161 7.91 16.16 8.81
CA PRO A 161 9.07 16.81 9.39
C PRO A 161 9.52 16.08 10.66
N THR A 162 10.82 16.06 10.91
CA THR A 162 11.34 15.74 12.25
C THR A 162 10.93 16.87 13.19
N VAL A 163 10.30 16.57 14.33
CA VAL A 163 9.73 17.57 15.25
C VAL A 163 10.16 17.33 16.70
N ALA A 164 9.83 18.23 17.63
CA ALA A 164 10.05 17.98 19.05
C ALA A 164 9.21 16.76 19.50
N THR A 165 9.73 15.96 20.44
CA THR A 165 9.12 14.66 20.80
C THR A 165 7.68 14.82 21.26
N GLU A 166 7.40 15.84 22.07
CA GLU A 166 6.08 16.19 22.60
C GLU A 166 5.10 16.64 21.51
N GLN A 167 5.59 17.11 20.36
CA GLN A 167 4.77 17.55 19.23
C GLN A 167 4.49 16.42 18.23
N SER A 168 5.16 15.26 18.34
CA SER A 168 5.12 14.21 17.33
C SER A 168 3.71 13.75 17.01
N LEU A 169 2.92 13.34 18.01
CA LEU A 169 1.56 12.83 17.77
C LEU A 169 0.60 13.96 17.34
N THR A 170 0.81 15.19 17.83
CA THR A 170 0.01 16.36 17.44
C THR A 170 0.19 16.70 15.97
N ILE A 171 1.41 16.67 15.44
CA ILE A 171 1.69 16.94 14.02
C ILE A 171 1.12 15.84 13.14
N LEU A 172 1.28 14.56 13.53
CA LEU A 172 0.68 13.45 12.78
C LEU A 172 -0.85 13.53 12.78
N GLY A 173 -1.48 13.98 13.88
CA GLY A 173 -2.92 14.18 13.97
C GLY A 173 -3.50 15.22 13.01
N GLN A 174 -2.67 16.03 12.36
CA GLN A 174 -3.10 16.99 11.33
C GLN A 174 -3.19 16.35 9.93
N ILE A 175 -2.68 15.14 9.75
CA ILE A 175 -2.69 14.44 8.47
C ILE A 175 -4.01 13.65 8.35
N PRO A 176 -4.82 13.89 7.31
CA PRO A 176 -6.11 13.23 7.13
C PRO A 176 -5.95 11.83 6.51
N PHE A 177 -5.31 10.91 7.25
CA PHE A 177 -4.90 9.59 6.75
C PHE A 177 -6.04 8.77 6.14
N ASN A 178 -7.23 8.78 6.74
CA ASN A 178 -8.37 8.02 6.23
C ASN A 178 -8.88 8.58 4.90
N GLN A 179 -8.97 9.91 4.78
CA GLN A 179 -9.38 10.56 3.54
C GLN A 179 -8.34 10.35 2.44
N ILE A 180 -7.06 10.35 2.78
CA ILE A 180 -5.98 10.02 1.83
C ILE A 180 -6.14 8.59 1.32
N TYR A 181 -6.34 7.62 2.21
CA TYR A 181 -6.60 6.22 1.82
C TYR A 181 -7.81 6.10 0.89
N ASP A 182 -8.95 6.69 1.27
CA ASP A 182 -10.18 6.65 0.48
C ASP A 182 -9.97 7.28 -0.91
N SER A 183 -9.27 8.42 -0.96
CA SER A 183 -8.94 9.13 -2.20
C SER A 183 -8.00 8.33 -3.11
N VAL A 184 -6.94 7.70 -2.57
CA VAL A 184 -6.04 6.86 -3.39
C VAL A 184 -6.81 5.68 -3.98
N ARG A 185 -7.67 5.04 -3.19
CA ARG A 185 -8.50 3.93 -3.65
C ARG A 185 -9.50 4.37 -4.73
N GLU A 186 -10.13 5.53 -4.54
CA GLU A 186 -11.04 6.13 -5.52
C GLU A 186 -10.33 6.44 -6.84
N VAL A 187 -9.19 7.14 -6.80
CA VAL A 187 -8.35 7.45 -7.97
C VAL A 187 -7.97 6.15 -8.68
N THR A 188 -7.47 5.15 -7.94
CA THR A 188 -7.13 3.83 -8.51
C THR A 188 -8.31 3.23 -9.28
N CYS A 189 -9.47 3.10 -8.65
CA CYS A 189 -10.63 2.47 -9.29
C CYS A 189 -11.18 3.30 -10.46
N LYS A 190 -11.25 4.62 -10.30
CA LYS A 190 -11.78 5.53 -11.31
C LYS A 190 -10.87 5.58 -12.54
N THR A 191 -9.56 5.83 -12.37
CA THR A 191 -8.62 5.84 -13.48
C THR A 191 -8.56 4.49 -14.17
N PHE A 192 -8.59 3.37 -13.44
CA PHE A 192 -8.64 2.04 -14.07
C PHE A 192 -9.88 1.86 -14.94
N ALA A 193 -11.05 2.30 -14.47
CA ALA A 193 -12.31 2.16 -15.19
C ALA A 193 -12.41 3.10 -16.40
N GLU A 194 -12.03 4.37 -16.24
CA GLU A 194 -12.25 5.44 -17.23
C GLU A 194 -11.11 5.61 -18.25
N ASP A 195 -9.89 5.15 -17.94
CA ASP A 195 -8.75 5.34 -18.84
C ASP A 195 -8.79 4.37 -20.02
N GLU A 196 -8.79 4.90 -21.25
CA GLU A 196 -8.47 4.14 -22.46
C GLU A 196 -6.97 3.81 -22.44
N SER A 197 -6.65 2.63 -21.89
CA SER A 197 -5.32 2.29 -21.40
C SER A 197 -4.39 1.88 -22.55
N ALA A 198 -3.46 2.76 -22.94
CA ALA A 198 -2.42 2.45 -23.93
C ALA A 198 -1.38 1.43 -23.41
N SER A 199 -1.17 1.37 -22.10
CA SER A 199 -0.32 0.39 -21.43
C SER A 199 -0.57 0.44 -19.92
N VAL A 200 -0.18 -0.63 -19.21
CA VAL A 200 -0.22 -0.66 -17.74
C VAL A 200 0.63 0.47 -17.16
N GLN A 201 1.79 0.75 -17.76
CA GLN A 201 2.70 1.83 -17.37
C GLN A 201 2.02 3.21 -17.42
N ALA A 202 1.32 3.51 -18.52
CA ALA A 202 0.67 4.80 -18.70
C ALA A 202 -0.47 5.02 -17.69
N THR A 203 -1.33 4.02 -17.51
CA THR A 203 -2.43 4.07 -16.56
C THR A 203 -1.92 4.14 -15.11
N LEU A 204 -0.88 3.36 -14.78
CA LEU A 204 -0.20 3.42 -13.47
C LEU A 204 0.31 4.84 -13.18
N TYR A 205 1.00 5.45 -14.14
CA TYR A 205 1.54 6.79 -13.98
C TYR A 205 0.44 7.82 -13.70
N LYS A 206 -0.67 7.78 -14.46
CA LYS A 206 -1.84 8.66 -14.25
C LYS A 206 -2.40 8.53 -12.82
N MET A 207 -2.57 7.30 -12.33
CA MET A 207 -3.03 7.07 -10.95
C MET A 207 -2.07 7.68 -9.92
N ALA A 208 -0.76 7.43 -10.06
CA ALA A 208 0.24 7.90 -9.11
C ALA A 208 0.39 9.43 -9.13
N GLU A 209 0.36 10.04 -10.30
CA GLU A 209 0.40 11.48 -10.51
C GLU A 209 -0.83 12.18 -9.92
N GLU A 210 -2.04 11.65 -10.14
CA GLU A 210 -3.25 12.22 -9.55
C GLU A 210 -3.25 12.10 -8.03
N CYS A 211 -2.87 10.94 -7.49
CA CYS A 211 -2.76 10.73 -6.04
C CYS A 211 -1.81 11.74 -5.38
N ILE A 212 -0.61 11.91 -5.95
CA ILE A 212 0.38 12.82 -5.38
C ILE A 212 -0.06 14.28 -5.53
N HIS A 213 -0.76 14.68 -6.60
CA HIS A 213 -1.28 16.04 -6.74
C HIS A 213 -2.43 16.35 -5.75
N ASN A 214 -3.30 15.38 -5.46
CA ASN A 214 -4.44 15.58 -4.57
C ASN A 214 -4.03 15.86 -3.10
N TRP A 215 -2.84 15.42 -2.68
CA TRP A 215 -2.44 15.48 -1.27
C TRP A 215 -1.02 16.00 -1.08
N ARG A 216 -0.90 17.23 -0.55
CA ARG A 216 0.39 17.86 -0.19
C ARG A 216 1.25 17.04 0.77
N TRP A 217 0.64 16.13 1.52
CA TRP A 217 1.30 15.27 2.49
C TRP A 217 2.05 14.09 1.86
N LEU A 218 1.76 13.74 0.60
CA LEU A 218 2.41 12.63 -0.09
C LEU A 218 3.71 13.09 -0.73
N GLU A 219 4.79 12.37 -0.44
CA GLU A 219 6.13 12.59 -1.01
C GLU A 219 6.39 11.66 -2.19
N ARG A 220 5.93 10.40 -2.07
CA ARG A 220 6.09 9.34 -3.07
C ARG A 220 4.83 8.49 -3.14
N VAL A 221 4.44 8.08 -4.35
CA VAL A 221 3.36 7.12 -4.60
C VAL A 221 3.92 6.02 -5.51
N SER A 222 3.79 4.78 -5.09
CA SER A 222 4.33 3.60 -5.78
C SER A 222 3.21 2.60 -6.08
N TYR A 223 3.29 1.98 -7.25
CA TYR A 223 2.41 0.89 -7.65
C TYR A 223 3.22 -0.30 -8.10
N ALA A 224 2.71 -1.50 -7.82
CA ALA A 224 3.12 -2.76 -8.41
C ALA A 224 1.88 -3.46 -8.98
N LEU A 225 1.85 -3.61 -10.30
CA LEU A 225 0.71 -4.08 -11.07
C LEU A 225 1.12 -5.32 -11.88
N PRO A 226 0.83 -6.54 -11.42
CA PRO A 226 0.95 -7.73 -12.26
C PRO A 226 -0.13 -7.68 -13.36
N ASN A 227 0.26 -7.86 -14.61
CA ASN A 227 -0.67 -8.03 -15.72
C ASN A 227 -1.13 -9.49 -15.76
N ARG A 228 -2.36 -9.74 -15.30
CA ARG A 228 -2.96 -11.07 -15.28
C ARG A 228 -3.60 -11.35 -16.63
N HIS A 229 -3.00 -12.27 -17.37
CA HIS A 229 -3.35 -12.52 -18.76
C HIS A 229 -4.65 -13.33 -18.91
N PHE A 230 -5.48 -12.89 -19.85
CA PHE A 230 -6.64 -13.61 -20.37
C PHE A 230 -6.45 -13.73 -21.88
N PHE A 231 -6.16 -14.93 -22.38
CA PHE A 231 -5.97 -15.16 -23.81
C PHE A 231 -7.24 -15.71 -24.44
N ALA A 232 -7.65 -15.11 -25.57
CA ALA A 232 -8.72 -15.67 -26.37
C ALA A 232 -8.31 -17.05 -26.87
N VAL A 233 -9.20 -18.02 -26.75
CA VAL A 233 -8.92 -19.40 -27.18
C VAL A 233 -9.20 -19.53 -28.66
N ASP A 234 -8.24 -19.97 -29.48
CA ASP A 234 -8.54 -20.36 -30.86
C ASP A 234 -9.49 -21.58 -30.82
N LEU A 235 -10.64 -21.48 -31.51
CA LEU A 235 -11.62 -22.56 -31.64
C LEU A 235 -11.85 -22.94 -33.11
N SER A 236 -11.04 -22.42 -34.03
CA SER A 236 -11.20 -22.62 -35.48
C SER A 236 -11.11 -24.09 -35.90
N TYR A 237 -10.35 -24.91 -35.16
CA TYR A 237 -10.25 -26.36 -35.38
C TYR A 237 -11.54 -27.11 -35.04
N PHE A 238 -12.48 -26.51 -34.31
CA PHE A 238 -13.81 -27.06 -34.08
C PHE A 238 -14.82 -26.46 -35.06
N ARG A 239 -14.85 -27.03 -36.27
CA ARG A 239 -15.81 -26.68 -37.32
C ARG A 239 -15.77 -25.19 -37.74
N GLY A 240 -14.60 -24.55 -37.65
CA GLY A 240 -14.43 -23.14 -38.05
C GLY A 240 -15.05 -22.14 -37.06
N THR A 241 -15.28 -22.54 -35.81
CA THR A 241 -15.84 -21.64 -34.78
C THR A 241 -14.92 -20.45 -34.55
N LYS A 242 -15.45 -19.23 -34.69
CA LYS A 242 -14.69 -17.99 -34.49
C LYS A 242 -14.71 -17.58 -33.01
N ASN A 243 -13.54 -17.32 -32.43
CA ASN A 243 -13.40 -16.86 -31.04
C ASN A 243 -12.12 -16.01 -30.83
N LEU A 244 -11.61 -15.39 -31.89
CA LEU A 244 -10.45 -14.50 -31.84
C LEU A 244 -10.85 -13.09 -32.29
N GLN A 245 -10.05 -12.09 -31.94
CA GLN A 245 -10.24 -10.68 -32.33
C GLN A 245 -11.66 -10.19 -31.99
N GLU A 246 -12.39 -9.61 -32.95
CA GLU A 246 -13.75 -9.08 -32.74
C GLU A 246 -14.81 -10.14 -32.40
N HIS A 247 -14.47 -11.43 -32.49
CA HIS A 247 -15.35 -12.55 -32.16
C HIS A 247 -15.01 -13.21 -30.81
N ALA A 248 -14.07 -12.68 -30.04
CA ALA A 248 -13.57 -13.33 -28.83
C ALA A 248 -14.53 -13.18 -27.64
N ASP A 249 -15.21 -14.27 -27.29
CA ASP A 249 -16.10 -14.38 -26.12
C ASP A 249 -15.55 -15.31 -25.03
N VAL A 250 -14.74 -16.30 -25.41
CA VAL A 250 -14.17 -17.31 -24.50
C VAL A 250 -12.68 -17.07 -24.33
N TYR A 251 -12.27 -16.88 -23.07
CA TYR A 251 -10.88 -16.61 -22.70
C TYR A 251 -10.37 -17.65 -21.71
N GLN A 252 -9.09 -17.95 -21.80
CA GLN A 252 -8.34 -18.72 -20.80
C GLN A 252 -7.60 -17.75 -19.87
N PRO A 253 -7.99 -17.67 -18.58
CA PRO A 253 -7.18 -16.99 -17.57
C PRO A 253 -5.91 -17.79 -17.32
N LEU A 254 -4.76 -17.10 -17.29
CA LEU A 254 -3.48 -17.71 -16.93
C LEU A 254 -3.08 -17.37 -15.50
N SER A 255 -2.63 -18.39 -14.78
CA SER A 255 -2.05 -18.22 -13.43
C SER A 255 -0.62 -17.65 -13.52
N ASP A 256 0.14 -18.11 -14.51
CA ASP A 256 1.54 -17.78 -14.73
C ASP A 256 1.94 -18.01 -16.20
N PRO A 257 3.00 -17.35 -16.70
CA PRO A 257 3.69 -16.21 -16.09
C PRO A 257 2.82 -14.95 -16.10
N SER A 258 3.23 -13.91 -15.36
CA SER A 258 2.62 -12.57 -15.44
C SER A 258 3.68 -11.50 -15.62
N GLY A 259 3.40 -10.51 -16.48
CA GLY A 259 4.22 -9.30 -16.52
C GLY A 259 4.07 -8.54 -15.21
N LEU A 260 5.15 -7.98 -14.67
CA LEU A 260 5.10 -7.14 -13.47
C LEU A 260 5.55 -5.72 -13.81
N ILE A 261 4.64 -4.76 -13.64
CA ILE A 261 4.91 -3.36 -13.91
C ILE A 261 4.94 -2.61 -12.59
N CYS A 262 6.07 -1.96 -12.31
CA CYS A 262 6.26 -1.17 -11.10
C CYS A 262 6.74 0.23 -11.45
N ALA A 263 6.25 1.24 -10.74
CA ALA A 263 6.85 2.57 -10.74
C ALA A 263 6.61 3.30 -9.43
N THR A 264 7.48 4.26 -9.15
CA THR A 264 7.32 5.23 -8.07
C THR A 264 7.36 6.64 -8.66
N VAL A 265 6.29 7.40 -8.46
CA VAL A 265 6.23 8.84 -8.75
C VAL A 265 6.51 9.58 -7.45
N ALA A 266 7.43 10.55 -7.51
CA ALA A 266 7.81 11.37 -6.37
C ALA A 266 7.72 12.84 -6.76
N ARG A 267 7.53 13.72 -5.77
CA ARG A 267 7.62 15.16 -6.03
C ARG A 267 9.03 15.52 -6.49
N ALA A 268 9.12 16.49 -7.40
CA ALA A 268 10.40 17.07 -7.77
C ALA A 268 11.06 17.69 -6.51
N PRO A 269 12.39 17.63 -6.38
CA PRO A 269 13.10 18.31 -5.30
C PRO A 269 12.78 19.81 -5.31
N ASP A 270 12.63 20.43 -4.13
CA ASP A 270 12.51 21.89 -4.01
C ASP A 270 13.80 22.55 -4.53
N THR A 271 13.82 22.96 -5.80
CA THR A 271 14.98 23.59 -6.46
C THR A 271 15.34 24.97 -5.87
N ALA A 272 14.52 25.50 -4.96
CA ALA A 272 14.84 26.68 -4.17
C ALA A 272 15.91 26.44 -3.08
N ALA A 273 16.13 25.19 -2.65
CA ALA A 273 17.16 24.85 -1.66
C ALA A 273 18.54 24.53 -2.27
N ALA A 274 18.62 24.41 -3.61
CA ALA A 274 19.85 24.06 -4.34
C ALA A 274 20.64 25.28 -4.85
N ARG A 275 20.27 26.50 -4.42
CA ARG A 275 20.97 27.77 -4.75
C ARG A 275 21.52 28.47 -3.51
N LEU A 276 22.21 27.72 -2.65
CA LEU A 276 23.08 28.27 -1.60
C LEU A 276 24.50 27.75 -1.81
#